data_AF-A0A973AW04-F1
#
_entry.id   AF-A0A973AW04-F1
#
_cell.length_a   1.000
_cell.length_b   1.000
_cell.length_c   1.000
_cell.angle_alpha   90.00
_cell.angle_beta   90.00
_cell.angle_gamma   90.00
#
_symmetry.space_group_name_H-M   'P 1'
#
loop_
_entity.id
_entity.type
_entity.pdbx_description
1 polymer ?
#
loop_
_entity_poly.entity_id
_entity_poly.type
_entity_poly.pdbx_seq_one_letter_code
_entity_poly.pdbx_strand_id
1 'polypeptide(L)'
;MVADDQLFLAGDVRANENPELLALQTLFLREHNRIAAEAATNNPAWTDEQLYQHARRIVIAEIQQITYHEFLPAILGIGTPAAMSLNGYRGYRADVNAGLATEFSTAAFRLGHSMLCEDIQFFDNNGTAIRDEMRLKDVFFDPRPISQEGIDPLLKYLASDRAQEIDTKVIDDVRNFLFGEPGQGGFDLVALNIQRGRDHGLADYNTVRAAYGLAKVTSFAQITPDRGVQAALQKAYGTVDRIDLWVGGLAEKHLPNSSLGATFTKILVEQFTRLRDGDRYWYQNVLPAGTVRTIQTTSLSDIIRRNTQLTNLQPNVFFFRTSIGGNVFADGNRDGLRQSLEGGVAGATVTLVTAAGATVATTRTDARGDYLFRGIDLGGFRVQVTPPAAAGAIVTSRAVAITRGMDVRDIHVGLAPKPPAAMAKPSSPPPRMSPQTAAFAGLSAGLLGNGGGMLPTARRK
;
A
#
# COMPACT_ATOMS: atom_id res chain seq x y z
N MET A 1 -26.64 2.47 -17.56
CA MET A 1 -25.63 2.92 -18.54
C MET A 1 -25.82 4.40 -18.79
N VAL A 2 -24.73 5.14 -18.78
CA VAL A 2 -24.66 6.57 -19.10
C VAL A 2 -24.67 6.73 -20.63
N ALA A 3 -25.16 7.86 -21.16
CA ALA A 3 -25.21 8.06 -22.62
C ALA A 3 -23.81 8.28 -23.21
N ASP A 4 -23.59 7.86 -24.45
CA ASP A 4 -22.27 7.92 -25.12
C ASP A 4 -21.69 9.35 -25.18
N ASP A 5 -22.56 10.37 -25.31
CA ASP A 5 -22.18 11.79 -25.35
C ASP A 5 -21.72 12.33 -23.99
N GLN A 6 -21.82 11.53 -22.93
CA GLN A 6 -21.35 11.85 -21.59
C GLN A 6 -20.05 11.10 -21.24
N LEU A 7 -19.56 10.20 -22.10
CA LEU A 7 -18.32 9.47 -21.91
C LEU A 7 -17.10 10.33 -22.31
N PHE A 8 -15.95 10.06 -21.70
CA PHE A 8 -14.70 10.74 -22.02
C PHE A 8 -14.05 10.18 -23.29
N LEU A 9 -13.46 11.05 -24.10
CA LEU A 9 -12.66 10.67 -25.27
C LEU A 9 -11.19 10.48 -24.88
N ALA A 10 -10.60 9.36 -25.30
CA ALA A 10 -9.19 9.06 -25.10
C ALA A 10 -8.64 8.25 -26.30
N GLY A 11 -7.33 7.99 -26.28
CA GLY A 11 -6.65 7.21 -27.33
C GLY A 11 -7.03 5.72 -27.36
N ASP A 12 -7.58 5.18 -26.26
CA ASP A 12 -8.14 3.83 -26.21
C ASP A 12 -9.65 3.91 -25.96
N VAL A 13 -10.41 3.14 -26.74
CA VAL A 13 -11.89 3.14 -26.71
C VAL A 13 -12.47 2.64 -25.39
N ARG A 14 -11.67 1.98 -24.55
CA ARG A 14 -12.08 1.43 -23.25
C ARG A 14 -11.75 2.36 -22.08
N ALA A 15 -11.32 3.60 -22.33
CA ALA A 15 -10.92 4.52 -21.27
C ALA A 15 -11.99 4.75 -20.18
N ASN A 16 -13.26 4.57 -20.51
CA ASN A 16 -14.38 4.71 -19.57
C ASN A 16 -14.76 3.41 -18.87
N GLU A 17 -14.07 2.28 -19.11
CA GLU A 17 -14.49 0.98 -18.59
C GLU A 17 -14.71 1.01 -17.08
N ASN A 18 -13.79 1.60 -16.32
CA ASN A 18 -13.98 1.89 -14.91
C ASN A 18 -13.31 3.24 -14.55
N PRO A 19 -13.72 3.88 -13.43
CA PRO A 19 -13.18 5.19 -13.04
C PRO A 19 -11.68 5.18 -12.70
N GLU A 20 -11.12 4.07 -12.23
CA GLU A 20 -9.69 3.96 -11.90
C GLU A 20 -8.81 4.06 -13.15
N LEU A 21 -9.22 3.38 -14.23
CA LEU A 21 -8.59 3.48 -15.54
C LEU A 21 -8.70 4.91 -16.09
N LEU A 22 -9.88 5.52 -16.00
CA LEU A 22 -10.12 6.88 -16.46
C LEU A 22 -9.29 7.91 -15.68
N ALA A 23 -9.06 7.68 -14.38
CA ALA A 23 -8.17 8.50 -13.56
C ALA A 23 -6.73 8.48 -14.08
N LEU A 24 -6.20 7.31 -14.45
CA LEU A 24 -4.87 7.19 -15.07
C LEU A 24 -4.80 7.82 -16.46
N GLN A 25 -5.84 7.68 -17.29
CA GLN A 25 -5.91 8.36 -18.60
C GLN A 25 -5.85 9.88 -18.43
N THR A 26 -6.63 10.41 -17.49
CA THR A 26 -6.65 11.84 -17.16
C THR A 26 -5.30 12.31 -16.61
N LEU A 27 -4.63 11.50 -15.79
CA LEU A 27 -3.32 11.81 -15.24
C LEU A 27 -2.28 12.05 -16.34
N PHE A 28 -2.17 11.14 -17.31
CA PHE A 28 -1.20 11.27 -18.40
C PHE A 28 -1.58 12.34 -19.42
N LEU A 29 -2.87 12.65 -19.58
CA LEU A 29 -3.31 13.84 -20.33
C LEU A 29 -2.81 15.12 -19.67
N ARG A 30 -2.91 15.22 -18.34
CA ARG A 30 -2.39 16.38 -17.58
C ARG A 30 -0.87 16.48 -17.69
N GLU A 31 -0.14 15.36 -17.58
CA GLU A 31 1.33 15.37 -17.69
C GLU A 31 1.77 15.81 -19.09
N HIS A 32 1.11 15.34 -20.14
CA HIS A 32 1.34 15.82 -21.51
C HIS A 32 1.21 17.34 -21.60
N ASN A 33 0.10 17.90 -21.12
CA ASN A 33 -0.15 19.34 -21.20
C ASN A 33 0.82 20.16 -20.34
N ARG A 34 1.22 19.64 -19.16
CA ARG A 34 2.23 20.24 -18.31
C ARG A 34 3.58 20.35 -19.03
N ILE A 35 4.01 19.25 -19.66
CA ILE A 35 5.26 19.22 -20.44
C ILE A 35 5.19 20.14 -21.65
N ALA A 36 4.07 20.16 -22.37
CA ALA A 36 3.87 21.05 -23.52
C ALA A 36 3.94 22.53 -23.12
N ALA A 37 3.32 22.91 -22.00
CA ALA A 37 3.35 24.28 -21.48
C ALA A 37 4.77 24.70 -21.03
N GLU A 38 5.50 23.80 -20.37
CA GLU A 38 6.90 24.01 -20.01
C GLU A 38 7.78 24.17 -21.27
N ALA A 39 7.58 23.32 -22.27
CA ALA A 39 8.29 23.39 -23.54
C ALA A 39 8.00 24.68 -24.31
N ALA A 40 6.76 25.17 -24.29
CA ALA A 40 6.36 26.43 -24.93
C ALA A 40 7.04 27.63 -24.28
N THR A 41 7.16 27.62 -22.95
CA THR A 41 7.89 28.66 -22.20
C THR A 41 9.37 28.67 -22.54
N ASN A 42 9.98 27.47 -22.63
CA ASN A 42 11.42 27.33 -22.90
C ASN A 42 11.79 27.46 -24.38
N ASN A 43 10.83 27.27 -25.29
CA ASN A 43 11.05 27.30 -26.74
C ASN A 43 9.97 28.14 -27.45
N PRO A 44 9.97 29.49 -27.31
CA PRO A 44 8.89 30.34 -27.84
C PRO A 44 8.70 30.29 -29.37
N ALA A 45 9.69 29.78 -30.11
CA ALA A 45 9.64 29.64 -31.57
C ALA A 45 9.07 28.30 -32.05
N TRP A 46 8.80 27.35 -31.14
CA TRP A 46 8.23 26.06 -31.53
C TRP A 46 6.76 26.21 -31.93
N THR A 47 6.40 25.50 -33.00
CA THR A 47 5.01 25.34 -33.44
C THR A 47 4.24 24.40 -32.50
N ASP A 48 2.91 24.45 -32.58
CA ASP A 48 2.02 23.54 -31.85
C ASP A 48 2.38 22.05 -32.07
N GLU A 49 2.60 21.64 -33.33
CA GLU A 49 2.99 20.26 -33.66
C GLU A 49 4.33 19.86 -33.01
N GLN A 50 5.30 20.78 -32.93
CA GLN A 50 6.57 20.51 -32.26
C GLN A 50 6.40 20.35 -30.75
N LEU A 51 5.55 21.18 -30.13
CA LEU A 51 5.22 21.08 -28.71
C LEU A 51 4.50 19.77 -28.39
N TYR A 52 3.50 19.41 -29.20
CA TYR A 52 2.76 18.15 -29.08
C TYR A 52 3.69 16.94 -29.20
N GLN A 53 4.50 16.85 -30.25
CA GLN A 53 5.40 15.71 -30.43
C GLN A 53 6.48 15.64 -29.36
N HIS A 54 6.94 16.78 -28.83
CA HIS A 54 7.88 16.78 -27.71
C HIS A 54 7.25 16.19 -26.46
N ALA A 55 6.09 16.71 -26.03
CA ALA A 55 5.38 16.23 -24.85
C ALA A 55 4.98 14.75 -24.99
N ARG A 56 4.47 14.35 -26.16
CA ARG A 56 4.14 12.96 -26.47
C ARG A 56 5.34 12.02 -26.31
N ARG A 57 6.53 12.40 -26.79
CA ARG A 57 7.75 11.56 -26.67
C ARG A 57 8.20 11.42 -25.21
N ILE A 58 8.09 12.47 -24.42
CA ILE A 58 8.42 12.44 -22.98
C ILE A 58 7.44 11.51 -22.24
N VAL A 59 6.13 11.67 -22.45
CA VAL A 59 5.11 10.81 -21.80
C VAL A 59 5.28 9.34 -22.18
N ILE A 60 5.57 9.03 -23.45
CA ILE A 60 5.89 7.66 -23.87
C ILE A 60 7.08 7.11 -23.08
N ALA A 61 8.13 7.90 -22.91
CA ALA A 61 9.31 7.51 -22.16
C ALA A 61 9.03 7.29 -20.67
N GLU A 62 8.20 8.14 -20.06
CA GLU A 62 7.75 7.98 -18.67
C GLU A 62 6.96 6.68 -18.49
N ILE A 63 6.02 6.36 -19.39
CA ILE A 63 5.26 5.10 -19.37
C ILE A 63 6.20 3.90 -19.53
N GLN A 64 7.14 3.96 -20.48
CA GLN A 64 8.14 2.90 -20.67
C GLN A 64 8.99 2.71 -19.41
N GLN A 65 9.45 3.79 -18.78
CA GLN A 65 10.24 3.73 -17.55
C GLN A 65 9.46 3.09 -16.41
N ILE A 66 8.25 3.59 -16.12
CA ILE A 66 7.40 3.09 -15.03
C ILE A 66 7.07 1.61 -15.26
N THR A 67 6.77 1.23 -16.50
CA THR A 67 6.47 -0.17 -16.85
C THR A 67 7.63 -1.09 -16.51
N TYR A 68 8.84 -0.78 -16.96
CA TYR A 68 9.98 -1.70 -16.85
C TYR A 68 10.69 -1.63 -15.49
N HIS A 69 10.61 -0.49 -14.79
CA HIS A 69 11.37 -0.26 -13.57
C HIS A 69 10.52 -0.19 -12.29
N GLU A 70 9.19 -0.11 -12.39
CA GLU A 70 8.29 -0.16 -11.25
C GLU A 70 7.26 -1.28 -11.35
N PHE A 71 6.44 -1.31 -12.41
CA PHE A 71 5.33 -2.26 -12.56
C PHE A 71 5.81 -3.71 -12.76
N LEU A 72 6.67 -3.97 -13.74
CA LEU A 72 7.16 -5.33 -14.01
C LEU A 72 7.94 -5.89 -12.82
N PRO A 73 8.82 -5.15 -12.13
CA PRO A 73 9.44 -5.61 -10.88
C PRO A 73 8.44 -5.85 -9.74
N ALA A 74 7.32 -5.12 -9.69
CA ALA A 74 6.29 -5.35 -8.67
C ALA A 74 5.63 -6.72 -8.81
N ILE A 75 5.43 -7.18 -10.05
CA ILE A 75 4.79 -8.48 -10.34
C ILE A 75 5.82 -9.62 -10.41
N LEU A 76 6.95 -9.41 -11.09
CA LEU A 76 8.01 -10.41 -11.29
C LEU A 76 8.92 -10.59 -10.09
N GLY A 77 8.81 -9.70 -9.09
CA GLY A 77 9.63 -9.68 -7.90
C GLY A 77 10.89 -8.84 -8.04
N ILE A 78 11.06 -7.86 -7.16
CA ILE A 78 12.25 -7.02 -7.12
C ILE A 78 13.50 -7.90 -6.87
N GLY A 79 14.50 -7.74 -7.73
CA GLY A 79 15.77 -8.46 -7.60
C GLY A 79 15.74 -9.92 -8.05
N THR A 80 14.61 -10.41 -8.58
CA THR A 80 14.58 -11.75 -9.19
C THR A 80 15.31 -11.73 -10.54
N PRO A 81 15.84 -12.89 -11.00
CA PRO A 81 16.44 -12.98 -12.33
C PRO A 81 15.50 -12.53 -13.46
N ALA A 82 14.20 -12.82 -13.33
CA ALA A 82 13.17 -12.41 -14.29
C ALA A 82 13.07 -10.88 -14.39
N ALA A 83 12.88 -10.19 -13.25
CA ALA A 83 12.81 -8.72 -13.25
C ALA A 83 14.13 -8.08 -13.72
N MET A 84 15.27 -8.58 -13.26
CA MET A 84 16.58 -8.02 -13.64
C MET A 84 16.88 -8.17 -15.13
N SER A 85 16.39 -9.23 -15.79
CA SER A 85 16.58 -9.42 -17.23
C SER A 85 15.96 -8.31 -18.09
N LEU A 86 14.92 -7.64 -17.57
CA LEU A 86 14.20 -6.56 -18.24
C LEU A 86 14.83 -5.17 -18.03
N ASN A 87 15.81 -5.04 -17.14
CA ASN A 87 16.43 -3.74 -16.82
C ASN A 87 17.63 -3.40 -17.73
N GLY A 88 18.19 -4.36 -18.46
CA GLY A 88 19.40 -4.18 -19.27
C GLY A 88 19.10 -3.94 -20.75
N TYR A 89 18.83 -2.70 -21.15
CA TYR A 89 18.70 -2.35 -22.56
C TYR A 89 20.07 -2.31 -23.27
N ARG A 90 20.18 -2.99 -24.41
CA ARG A 90 21.44 -3.10 -25.18
C ARG A 90 21.40 -2.43 -26.56
N GLY A 91 20.34 -1.68 -26.84
CA GLY A 91 20.11 -1.06 -28.14
C GLY A 91 19.05 -1.79 -28.96
N TYR A 92 18.53 -1.08 -29.96
CA TYR A 92 17.45 -1.54 -30.82
C TYR A 92 17.94 -2.65 -31.74
N ARG A 93 17.07 -3.64 -31.95
CA ARG A 93 17.28 -4.82 -32.79
C ARG A 93 16.20 -4.91 -33.87
N ALA A 94 16.59 -4.61 -35.10
CA ALA A 94 15.67 -4.64 -36.25
C ALA A 94 15.19 -6.04 -36.64
N ASP A 95 15.86 -7.09 -36.16
CA ASP A 95 15.49 -8.49 -36.37
C ASP A 95 14.48 -9.01 -35.32
N VAL A 96 14.15 -8.21 -34.31
CA VAL A 96 13.19 -8.58 -33.25
C VAL A 96 11.78 -8.12 -33.64
N ASN A 97 10.84 -9.07 -33.71
CA ASN A 97 9.43 -8.78 -33.92
C ASN A 97 8.76 -8.33 -32.61
N ALA A 98 8.39 -7.05 -32.50
CA ALA A 98 7.70 -6.48 -31.34
C ALA A 98 6.18 -6.74 -31.30
N GLY A 99 5.61 -7.54 -32.22
CA GLY A 99 4.20 -7.90 -32.22
C GLY A 99 3.75 -8.61 -30.93
N LEU A 100 2.48 -8.47 -30.56
CA LEU A 100 1.94 -9.15 -29.39
C LEU A 100 1.69 -10.63 -29.69
N ALA A 101 2.23 -11.51 -28.84
CA ALA A 101 1.91 -12.93 -28.88
C ALA A 101 0.45 -13.16 -28.47
N THR A 102 -0.18 -14.17 -29.06
CA THR A 102 -1.57 -14.55 -28.73
C THR A 102 -1.66 -15.02 -27.28
N GLU A 103 -0.68 -15.80 -26.81
CA GLU A 103 -0.55 -16.29 -25.43
C GLU A 103 -0.45 -15.13 -24.43
N PHE A 104 0.28 -14.07 -24.79
CA PHE A 104 0.41 -12.88 -23.96
C PHE A 104 -0.92 -12.12 -23.84
N SER A 105 -1.49 -11.72 -24.98
CA SER A 105 -2.67 -10.85 -25.02
C SER A 105 -3.98 -11.55 -24.64
N THR A 106 -4.06 -12.85 -24.89
CA THR A 106 -5.29 -13.64 -24.70
C THR A 106 -5.31 -14.40 -23.38
N ALA A 107 -4.15 -14.72 -22.80
CA ALA A 107 -4.07 -15.39 -21.51
C ALA A 107 -3.20 -14.63 -20.51
N ALA A 108 -1.87 -14.63 -20.66
CA ALA A 108 -0.97 -14.25 -19.56
C ALA A 108 -1.23 -12.83 -19.02
N PHE A 109 -1.40 -11.83 -19.88
CA PHE A 109 -1.62 -10.45 -19.46
C PHE A 109 -3.06 -10.17 -19.00
N ARG A 110 -3.93 -11.19 -19.00
CA ARG A 110 -5.24 -11.16 -18.34
C ARG A 110 -5.18 -11.61 -16.87
N LEU A 111 -3.98 -11.79 -16.32
CA LEU A 111 -3.76 -12.07 -14.90
C LEU A 111 -4.36 -10.98 -14.00
N GLY A 112 -4.47 -9.74 -14.50
CA GLY A 112 -4.99 -8.60 -13.75
C GLY A 112 -6.44 -8.77 -13.30
N HIS A 113 -7.22 -9.63 -13.96
CA HIS A 113 -8.60 -9.92 -13.53
C HIS A 113 -8.66 -10.64 -12.16
N SER A 114 -7.59 -11.34 -11.76
CA SER A 114 -7.49 -11.92 -10.42
C SER A 114 -7.13 -10.90 -9.33
N MET A 115 -6.65 -9.73 -9.73
CA MET A 115 -6.14 -8.69 -8.82
C MET A 115 -7.21 -7.67 -8.42
N LEU A 116 -8.37 -7.68 -9.08
CA LEU A 116 -9.43 -6.69 -8.89
C LEU A 116 -10.02 -6.78 -7.48
N CYS A 117 -10.26 -5.62 -6.87
CA CYS A 117 -11.04 -5.47 -5.64
C CYS A 117 -12.50 -5.17 -5.97
N GLU A 118 -13.41 -5.53 -5.06
CA GLU A 118 -14.85 -5.27 -5.23
C GLU A 118 -15.24 -3.82 -4.91
N ASP A 119 -14.52 -3.19 -4.00
CA ASP A 119 -14.85 -1.88 -3.46
C ASP A 119 -13.85 -0.84 -3.96
N ILE A 120 -14.36 0.31 -4.40
CA ILE A 120 -13.61 1.47 -4.87
C ILE A 120 -13.80 2.57 -3.83
N GLN A 121 -12.70 3.01 -3.24
CA GLN A 121 -12.72 4.02 -2.19
C GLN A 121 -12.11 5.35 -2.66
N PHE A 122 -12.32 6.39 -1.86
CA PHE A 122 -11.94 7.76 -2.19
C PHE A 122 -11.29 8.40 -0.98
N PHE A 123 -9.99 8.67 -1.07
CA PHE A 123 -9.21 9.13 0.07
C PHE A 123 -8.62 10.52 -0.10
N ASP A 124 -8.67 11.32 0.96
CA ASP A 124 -7.91 12.57 1.02
C ASP A 124 -6.41 12.33 1.19
N ASN A 125 -5.62 13.41 1.21
CA ASN A 125 -4.18 13.33 1.45
C ASN A 125 -3.81 12.59 2.76
N ASN A 126 -4.67 12.57 3.77
CA ASN A 126 -4.41 11.89 5.04
C ASN A 126 -4.82 10.41 5.03
N GLY A 127 -5.36 9.89 3.91
CA GLY A 127 -5.89 8.52 3.85
C GLY A 127 -7.26 8.39 4.52
N THR A 128 -7.99 9.50 4.66
CA THR A 128 -9.35 9.51 5.22
C THR A 128 -10.36 9.42 4.08
N ALA A 129 -11.38 8.57 4.22
CA ALA A 129 -12.49 8.51 3.28
C ALA A 129 -13.21 9.85 3.19
N ILE A 130 -13.39 10.36 1.97
CA ILE A 130 -14.13 11.62 1.71
C ILE A 130 -15.60 11.38 1.34
N ARG A 131 -15.95 10.12 1.10
CA ARG A 131 -17.29 9.64 0.77
C ARG A 131 -17.38 8.13 1.03
N ASP A 132 -18.58 7.60 0.96
CA ASP A 132 -18.83 6.17 0.99
C ASP A 132 -18.20 5.46 -0.22
N GLU A 133 -17.78 4.22 -0.01
CA GLU A 133 -17.22 3.37 -1.06
C GLU A 133 -18.28 2.99 -2.11
N MET A 134 -17.80 2.67 -3.31
CA MET A 134 -18.61 2.19 -4.43
C MET A 134 -18.26 0.76 -4.78
N ARG A 135 -19.20 0.00 -5.32
CA ARG A 135 -18.91 -1.32 -5.87
C ARG A 135 -18.45 -1.22 -7.30
N LEU A 136 -17.43 -2.00 -7.68
CA LEU A 136 -16.89 -2.04 -9.04
C LEU A 136 -17.99 -2.33 -10.07
N LYS A 137 -18.87 -3.31 -9.78
CA LYS A 137 -19.99 -3.67 -10.67
C LYS A 137 -20.95 -2.50 -10.97
N ASP A 138 -21.07 -1.54 -10.05
CA ASP A 138 -22.04 -0.45 -10.14
C ASP A 138 -21.49 0.76 -10.93
N VAL A 139 -20.18 0.79 -11.20
CA VAL A 139 -19.50 1.94 -11.82
C VAL A 139 -18.82 1.64 -13.15
N PHE A 140 -19.08 0.47 -13.74
CA PHE A 140 -18.65 0.20 -15.12
C PHE A 140 -19.27 1.20 -16.09
N PHE A 141 -18.44 1.81 -16.94
CA PHE A 141 -18.85 2.84 -17.91
C PHE A 141 -19.57 4.04 -17.29
N ASP A 142 -19.24 4.35 -16.03
CA ASP A 142 -19.75 5.52 -15.32
C ASP A 142 -18.64 6.58 -15.12
N PRO A 143 -18.66 7.70 -15.86
CA PRO A 143 -17.70 8.78 -15.71
C PRO A 143 -17.97 9.67 -14.48
N ARG A 144 -19.11 9.51 -13.80
CA ARG A 144 -19.54 10.42 -12.72
C ARG A 144 -18.53 10.53 -11.59
N PRO A 145 -17.91 9.45 -11.08
CA PRO A 145 -16.90 9.55 -10.02
C PRO A 145 -15.72 10.47 -10.38
N ILE A 146 -15.32 10.49 -11.65
CA ILE A 146 -14.23 11.36 -12.11
C ILE A 146 -14.71 12.80 -12.25
N SER A 147 -15.92 13.01 -12.75
CA SER A 147 -16.49 14.36 -12.91
C SER A 147 -16.85 15.05 -11.59
N GLN A 148 -17.19 14.28 -10.55
CA GLN A 148 -17.67 14.78 -9.26
C GLN A 148 -16.53 14.95 -8.25
N GLU A 149 -15.66 13.96 -8.10
CA GLU A 149 -14.58 13.96 -7.10
C GLU A 149 -13.21 14.29 -7.69
N GLY A 150 -13.07 14.25 -9.01
CA GLY A 150 -11.78 14.32 -9.67
C GLY A 150 -10.98 13.02 -9.51
N ILE A 151 -9.70 13.08 -9.89
CA ILE A 151 -8.83 11.89 -9.93
C ILE A 151 -8.05 11.68 -8.62
N ASP A 152 -7.85 12.74 -7.84
CA ASP A 152 -6.99 12.72 -6.66
C ASP A 152 -7.44 11.68 -5.63
N PRO A 153 -8.73 11.60 -5.23
CA PRO A 153 -9.11 10.67 -4.18
C PRO A 153 -9.00 9.20 -4.60
N LEU A 154 -9.23 8.92 -5.88
CA LEU A 154 -9.08 7.59 -6.48
C LEU A 154 -7.61 7.19 -6.60
N LEU A 155 -6.74 8.07 -7.11
CA LEU A 155 -5.31 7.79 -7.20
C LEU A 155 -4.68 7.59 -5.81
N LYS A 156 -5.19 8.30 -4.79
CA LYS A 156 -4.79 8.10 -3.41
C LYS A 156 -5.24 6.73 -2.87
N TYR A 157 -6.45 6.32 -3.18
CA TYR A 157 -6.97 4.98 -2.87
C TYR A 157 -6.16 3.88 -3.55
N LEU A 158 -5.95 3.95 -4.87
CA LEU A 158 -5.17 2.98 -5.63
C LEU A 158 -3.74 2.83 -5.13
N ALA A 159 -3.13 3.93 -4.66
CA ALA A 159 -1.82 3.88 -4.03
C ALA A 159 -1.86 3.31 -2.60
N SER A 160 -3.01 3.22 -1.94
CA SER A 160 -3.11 2.84 -0.53
C SER A 160 -3.79 1.50 -0.28
N ASP A 161 -4.44 0.93 -1.29
CA ASP A 161 -5.12 -0.36 -1.18
C ASP A 161 -4.24 -1.52 -1.64
N ARG A 162 -4.54 -2.73 -1.15
CA ARG A 162 -3.89 -3.95 -1.58
C ARG A 162 -4.77 -4.66 -2.60
N ALA A 163 -4.25 -4.83 -3.80
CA ALA A 163 -4.86 -5.69 -4.81
C ALA A 163 -5.07 -7.12 -4.28
N GLN A 164 -6.05 -7.83 -4.85
CA GLN A 164 -6.24 -9.25 -4.60
C GLN A 164 -5.02 -10.06 -5.09
N GLU A 165 -4.86 -11.25 -4.51
CA GLU A 165 -3.79 -12.17 -4.88
C GLU A 165 -3.98 -12.69 -6.32
N ILE A 166 -2.88 -12.90 -7.05
CA ILE A 166 -2.95 -13.53 -8.38
C ILE A 166 -3.08 -15.04 -8.18
N ASP A 167 -4.30 -15.56 -8.25
CA ASP A 167 -4.57 -16.98 -8.08
C ASP A 167 -5.79 -17.44 -8.91
N THR A 168 -6.38 -18.59 -8.57
CA THR A 168 -7.53 -19.16 -9.29
C THR A 168 -8.88 -18.56 -8.86
N LYS A 169 -8.86 -17.49 -8.06
CA LYS A 169 -10.03 -16.78 -7.57
C LYS A 169 -10.16 -15.44 -8.28
N VAL A 170 -11.40 -15.05 -8.50
CA VAL A 170 -11.78 -13.78 -9.10
C VAL A 170 -13.04 -13.33 -8.37
N ILE A 171 -13.09 -12.04 -8.04
CA ILE A 171 -14.21 -11.43 -7.31
C ILE A 171 -15.54 -11.62 -8.03
N ASP A 172 -16.63 -11.62 -7.26
CA ASP A 172 -17.94 -11.94 -7.81
C ASP A 172 -18.49 -10.83 -8.73
N ASP A 173 -18.07 -9.58 -8.50
CA ASP A 173 -18.46 -8.42 -9.31
C ASP A 173 -18.11 -8.56 -10.81
N VAL A 174 -17.05 -9.30 -11.16
CA VAL A 174 -16.70 -9.58 -12.58
C VAL A 174 -16.94 -11.03 -12.99
N ARG A 175 -17.11 -11.95 -12.04
CA ARG A 175 -17.38 -13.37 -12.31
C ARG A 175 -18.88 -13.65 -12.50
N ASN A 176 -19.75 -12.96 -11.80
CA ASN A 176 -21.20 -13.21 -11.84
C ASN A 176 -22.02 -12.04 -12.41
N PHE A 177 -21.43 -10.84 -12.50
CA PHE A 177 -22.16 -9.58 -12.77
C PHE A 177 -21.53 -8.68 -13.83
N LEU A 178 -20.57 -9.17 -14.62
CA LEU A 178 -19.89 -8.30 -15.58
C LEU A 178 -20.92 -7.71 -16.58
N PHE A 179 -21.14 -6.40 -16.48
CA PHE A 179 -22.07 -5.63 -17.29
C PHE A 179 -23.57 -6.00 -17.17
N GLY A 180 -24.04 -6.47 -16.01
CA GLY A 180 -25.48 -6.71 -15.80
C GLY A 180 -25.92 -7.06 -14.38
N GLU A 181 -27.21 -6.83 -14.09
CA GLU A 181 -27.84 -7.13 -12.80
C GLU A 181 -28.08 -8.64 -12.59
N PRO A 182 -28.07 -9.14 -11.34
CA PRO A 182 -28.43 -10.52 -11.01
C PRO A 182 -29.78 -10.93 -11.63
N GLY A 183 -29.78 -12.01 -12.43
CA GLY A 183 -30.99 -12.57 -13.02
C GLY A 183 -31.51 -11.88 -14.29
N GLN A 184 -30.83 -10.83 -14.77
CA GLN A 184 -31.18 -10.11 -16.01
C GLN A 184 -30.24 -10.43 -17.18
N GLY A 185 -29.27 -11.31 -16.97
CA GLY A 185 -28.16 -11.54 -17.90
C GLY A 185 -26.99 -10.61 -17.57
N GLY A 186 -25.83 -11.21 -17.38
CA GLY A 186 -24.53 -10.57 -17.19
C GLY A 186 -23.47 -11.51 -17.76
N PHE A 187 -22.27 -11.00 -18.00
CA PHE A 187 -21.15 -11.81 -18.42
C PHE A 187 -20.39 -12.36 -17.20
N ASP A 188 -19.72 -13.49 -17.41
CA ASP A 188 -18.70 -14.00 -16.51
C ASP A 188 -17.35 -13.73 -17.17
N LEU A 189 -16.56 -12.81 -16.62
CA LEU A 189 -15.25 -12.45 -17.17
C LEU A 189 -14.29 -13.64 -17.22
N VAL A 190 -14.39 -14.56 -16.25
CA VAL A 190 -13.60 -15.79 -16.21
C VAL A 190 -14.00 -16.71 -17.35
N ALA A 191 -15.30 -16.94 -17.52
CA ALA A 191 -15.81 -17.72 -18.64
C ALA A 191 -15.42 -17.10 -20.00
N LEU A 192 -15.48 -15.76 -20.12
CA LEU A 192 -15.04 -15.04 -21.32
C LEU A 192 -13.55 -15.21 -21.58
N ASN A 193 -12.69 -15.19 -20.55
CA ASN A 193 -11.25 -15.43 -20.74
C ASN A 193 -10.97 -16.84 -21.26
N ILE A 194 -11.64 -17.84 -20.67
CA ILE A 194 -11.53 -19.24 -21.09
C ILE A 194 -12.03 -19.39 -22.53
N GLN A 195 -13.22 -18.87 -22.83
CA GLN A 195 -13.78 -18.97 -24.18
C GLN A 195 -12.95 -18.19 -25.20
N ARG A 196 -12.39 -17.03 -24.85
CA ARG A 196 -11.49 -16.28 -25.74
C ARG A 196 -10.22 -17.06 -26.04
N GLY A 197 -9.67 -17.76 -25.05
CA GLY A 197 -8.53 -18.66 -25.26
C GLY A 197 -8.84 -19.74 -26.29
N ARG A 198 -10.02 -20.35 -26.20
CA ARG A 198 -10.48 -21.40 -27.13
C ARG A 198 -10.79 -20.85 -28.52
N ASP A 199 -11.47 -19.71 -28.59
CA ASP A 199 -11.77 -18.96 -29.82
C ASP A 199 -10.49 -18.62 -30.60
N HIS A 200 -9.47 -18.13 -29.90
CA HIS A 200 -8.17 -17.80 -30.49
C HIS A 200 -7.27 -19.03 -30.73
N GLY A 201 -7.75 -20.25 -30.44
CA GLY A 201 -6.99 -21.49 -30.64
C GLY A 201 -5.72 -21.57 -29.80
N LEU A 202 -5.71 -21.00 -28.58
CA LEU A 202 -4.59 -21.17 -27.67
C LEU A 202 -4.35 -22.66 -27.39
N ALA A 203 -3.09 -23.07 -27.47
CA ALA A 203 -2.69 -24.40 -27.08
C ALA A 203 -2.90 -24.63 -25.58
N ASP A 204 -3.01 -25.89 -25.18
CA ASP A 204 -3.16 -26.27 -23.77
C ASP A 204 -1.94 -25.82 -22.94
N TYR A 205 -2.16 -25.71 -21.64
CA TYR A 205 -1.16 -25.30 -20.66
C TYR A 205 0.18 -26.07 -20.79
N ASN A 206 0.15 -27.39 -20.98
CA ASN A 206 1.37 -28.19 -21.05
C ASN A 206 2.11 -28.00 -22.37
N THR A 207 1.39 -27.85 -23.47
CA THR A 207 1.98 -27.53 -24.78
C THR A 207 2.64 -26.16 -24.76
N VAL A 208 2.00 -25.14 -24.20
CA VAL A 208 2.57 -23.78 -24.08
C VAL A 208 3.79 -23.80 -23.17
N ARG A 209 3.75 -24.51 -22.03
CA ARG A 209 4.93 -24.71 -21.17
C ARG A 209 6.13 -25.22 -21.95
N ALA A 210 5.95 -26.29 -22.72
CA ALA A 210 7.02 -26.85 -23.53
C ALA A 210 7.54 -25.85 -24.58
N ALA A 211 6.65 -25.11 -25.24
CA ALA A 211 7.03 -24.08 -26.22
C ALA A 211 7.88 -22.95 -25.61
N TYR A 212 7.63 -22.59 -24.35
CA TYR A 212 8.42 -21.61 -23.59
C TYR A 212 9.64 -22.23 -22.85
N GLY A 213 9.99 -23.48 -23.16
CA GLY A 213 11.16 -24.17 -22.61
C GLY A 213 11.01 -24.64 -21.16
N LEU A 214 9.77 -24.76 -20.67
CA LEU A 214 9.45 -25.32 -19.36
C LEU A 214 9.10 -26.81 -19.48
N ALA A 215 9.42 -27.59 -18.45
CA ALA A 215 9.00 -28.99 -18.40
C ALA A 215 7.47 -29.10 -18.33
N LYS A 216 6.91 -30.03 -19.10
CA LYS A 216 5.51 -30.43 -18.94
C LYS A 216 5.28 -30.99 -17.54
N VAL A 217 4.15 -30.65 -16.93
CA VAL A 217 3.72 -31.29 -15.68
C VAL A 217 3.00 -32.60 -15.99
N THR A 218 3.07 -33.53 -15.05
CA THR A 218 2.46 -34.88 -15.16
C THR A 218 1.42 -35.14 -14.08
N SER A 219 1.25 -34.20 -13.14
CA SER A 219 0.22 -34.26 -12.09
C SER A 219 -0.15 -32.86 -11.61
N PHE A 220 -1.37 -32.69 -11.10
CA PHE A 220 -1.83 -31.42 -10.55
C PHE A 220 -0.98 -30.93 -9.37
N ALA A 221 -0.35 -31.84 -8.62
CA ALA A 221 0.54 -31.51 -7.51
C ALA A 221 1.85 -30.82 -7.94
N GLN A 222 2.23 -30.94 -9.22
CA GLN A 222 3.37 -30.19 -9.78
C GLN A 222 3.00 -28.75 -10.17
N ILE A 223 1.71 -28.42 -10.25
CA ILE A 223 1.21 -27.07 -10.53
C ILE A 223 1.13 -26.27 -9.23
N THR A 224 0.49 -26.83 -8.20
CA THR A 224 0.23 -26.15 -6.92
C THR A 224 0.26 -27.10 -5.73
N PRO A 225 0.73 -26.65 -4.55
CA PRO A 225 0.61 -27.43 -3.31
C PRO A 225 -0.83 -27.49 -2.75
N ASP A 226 -1.73 -26.61 -3.20
CA ASP A 226 -3.10 -26.54 -2.68
C ASP A 226 -3.94 -27.74 -3.16
N ARG A 227 -4.37 -28.59 -2.21
CA ARG A 227 -5.15 -29.80 -2.48
C ARG A 227 -6.57 -29.50 -2.99
N GLY A 228 -7.16 -28.37 -2.57
CA GLY A 228 -8.46 -27.91 -3.06
C GLY A 228 -8.39 -27.50 -4.53
N VAL A 229 -7.37 -26.73 -4.91
CA VAL A 229 -7.13 -26.36 -6.32
C VAL A 229 -6.82 -27.59 -7.16
N GLN A 230 -5.99 -28.52 -6.68
CA GLN A 230 -5.74 -29.80 -7.36
C GLN A 230 -7.04 -30.58 -7.65
N ALA A 231 -7.90 -30.72 -6.64
CA ALA A 231 -9.17 -31.42 -6.78
C ALA A 231 -10.12 -30.70 -7.75
N ALA A 232 -10.17 -29.37 -7.71
CA ALA A 232 -10.98 -28.56 -8.62
C ALA A 232 -10.51 -28.70 -10.08
N LEU A 233 -9.20 -28.64 -10.33
CA LEU A 233 -8.62 -28.85 -11.67
C LEU A 233 -8.88 -30.29 -12.17
N GLN A 234 -8.70 -31.29 -11.32
CA GLN A 234 -9.02 -32.69 -11.64
C GLN A 234 -10.48 -32.86 -12.03
N LYS A 235 -11.40 -32.23 -11.28
CA LYS A 235 -12.83 -32.26 -11.56
C LYS A 235 -13.18 -31.57 -12.88
N ALA A 236 -12.55 -30.44 -13.18
CA ALA A 236 -12.84 -29.64 -14.36
C ALA A 236 -12.24 -30.21 -15.66
N TYR A 237 -10.98 -30.70 -15.61
CA TYR A 237 -10.21 -31.03 -16.81
C TYR A 237 -9.90 -32.52 -16.96
N GLY A 238 -9.96 -33.31 -15.88
CA GLY A 238 -9.62 -34.74 -15.88
C GLY A 238 -8.12 -35.04 -15.96
N THR A 239 -7.36 -34.30 -16.77
CA THR A 239 -5.91 -34.44 -16.94
C THR A 239 -5.23 -33.07 -17.07
N VAL A 240 -3.94 -33.01 -16.76
CA VAL A 240 -3.12 -31.79 -16.88
C VAL A 240 -2.94 -31.32 -18.33
N ASP A 241 -3.06 -32.22 -19.32
CA ASP A 241 -2.92 -31.89 -20.75
C ASP A 241 -4.16 -31.25 -21.38
N ARG A 242 -5.20 -30.96 -20.59
CA ARG A 242 -6.44 -30.31 -21.06
C ARG A 242 -6.68 -28.94 -20.44
N ILE A 243 -5.78 -28.48 -19.57
CA ILE A 243 -5.96 -27.23 -18.83
C ILE A 243 -5.82 -26.04 -19.81
N ASP A 244 -6.81 -25.15 -19.82
CA ASP A 244 -6.72 -23.87 -20.54
C ASP A 244 -5.54 -23.03 -20.00
N LEU A 245 -4.72 -22.44 -20.88
CA LEU A 245 -3.50 -21.72 -20.49
C LEU A 245 -3.70 -20.70 -19.37
N TRP A 246 -4.79 -19.92 -19.44
CA TRP A 246 -5.08 -18.88 -18.44
C TRP A 246 -5.30 -19.49 -17.04
N VAL A 247 -6.07 -20.57 -16.96
CA VAL A 247 -6.35 -21.27 -15.70
C VAL A 247 -5.10 -21.95 -15.16
N GLY A 248 -4.32 -22.61 -16.04
CA GLY A 248 -3.08 -23.27 -15.65
C GLY A 248 -2.03 -22.28 -15.13
N GLY A 249 -1.87 -21.13 -15.79
CA GLY A 249 -0.93 -20.11 -15.37
C GLY A 249 -1.28 -19.44 -14.04
N LEU A 250 -2.56 -19.19 -13.76
CA LEU A 250 -3.04 -18.69 -12.47
C LEU A 250 -2.95 -19.73 -11.35
N ALA A 251 -3.07 -21.02 -11.68
CA ALA A 251 -2.98 -22.09 -10.70
C ALA A 251 -1.56 -22.38 -10.22
N GLU A 252 -0.53 -21.92 -10.93
CA GLU A 252 0.84 -22.20 -10.57
C GLU A 252 1.22 -21.61 -9.21
N LYS A 253 1.92 -22.40 -8.39
CA LYS A 253 2.65 -21.87 -7.24
C LYS A 253 3.56 -20.74 -7.71
N HIS A 254 3.48 -19.59 -7.04
CA HIS A 254 4.35 -18.46 -7.33
C HIS A 254 5.83 -18.78 -7.13
N LEU A 255 6.66 -18.19 -7.99
CA LEU A 255 8.11 -18.21 -7.83
C LEU A 255 8.52 -17.40 -6.59
N PRO A 256 9.64 -17.74 -5.93
CA PRO A 256 10.11 -17.01 -4.76
C PRO A 256 10.22 -15.49 -5.03
N ASN A 257 9.63 -14.69 -4.15
CA ASN A 257 9.56 -13.23 -4.22
C ASN A 257 8.84 -12.65 -5.46
N SER A 258 8.07 -13.43 -6.22
CA SER A 258 7.22 -12.96 -7.33
C SER A 258 5.75 -13.27 -7.03
N SER A 259 4.84 -12.55 -7.67
CA SER A 259 3.40 -12.86 -7.67
C SER A 259 2.99 -13.83 -8.79
N LEU A 260 3.94 -14.38 -9.55
CA LEU A 260 3.64 -15.23 -10.72
C LEU A 260 4.28 -16.60 -10.63
N GLY A 261 3.61 -17.58 -11.24
CA GLY A 261 4.19 -18.86 -11.61
C GLY A 261 5.20 -18.75 -12.76
N ALA A 262 5.87 -19.88 -13.04
CA ALA A 262 6.88 -20.00 -14.07
C ALA A 262 6.37 -19.70 -15.49
N THR A 263 5.16 -20.13 -15.85
CA THR A 263 4.63 -20.01 -17.21
C THR A 263 4.34 -18.56 -17.56
N PHE A 264 3.56 -17.86 -16.72
CA PHE A 264 3.29 -16.44 -16.94
C PHE A 264 4.55 -15.59 -16.82
N THR A 265 5.48 -15.91 -15.91
CA THR A 265 6.79 -15.26 -15.85
C THR A 265 7.53 -15.35 -17.19
N LYS A 266 7.57 -16.54 -17.81
CA LYS A 266 8.23 -16.74 -19.11
C LYS A 266 7.55 -15.95 -20.23
N ILE A 267 6.23 -15.99 -20.31
CA ILE A 267 5.47 -15.28 -21.34
C ILE A 267 5.66 -13.76 -21.22
N LEU A 268 5.58 -13.21 -20.00
CA LEU A 268 5.76 -11.77 -19.77
C LEU A 268 7.20 -11.33 -20.08
N VAL A 269 8.21 -12.03 -19.55
CA VAL A 269 9.61 -11.66 -19.80
C VAL A 269 9.93 -11.72 -21.30
N GLU A 270 9.46 -12.73 -22.01
CA GLU A 270 9.63 -12.86 -23.45
C GLU A 270 8.99 -11.69 -24.21
N GLN A 271 7.71 -11.42 -23.94
CA GLN A 271 6.97 -10.36 -24.64
C GLN A 271 7.56 -8.98 -24.37
N PHE A 272 7.82 -8.63 -23.10
CA PHE A 272 8.37 -7.32 -22.74
C PHE A 272 9.82 -7.16 -23.22
N THR A 273 10.61 -8.24 -23.31
CA THR A 273 11.93 -8.17 -23.95
C THR A 273 11.79 -7.80 -25.42
N ARG A 274 10.87 -8.42 -26.17
CA ARG A 274 10.66 -8.08 -27.59
C ARG A 274 10.09 -6.68 -27.80
N LEU A 275 9.18 -6.24 -26.93
CA LEU A 275 8.63 -4.88 -27.00
C LEU A 275 9.73 -3.83 -26.78
N ARG A 276 10.66 -4.05 -25.84
CA ARG A 276 11.78 -3.16 -25.59
C ARG A 276 12.80 -3.18 -26.72
N ASP A 277 13.28 -4.37 -27.06
CA ASP A 277 14.43 -4.54 -27.96
C ASP A 277 14.04 -4.33 -29.43
N GLY A 278 12.80 -4.61 -29.81
CA GLY A 278 12.25 -4.39 -31.16
C GLY A 278 11.62 -3.02 -31.38
N ASP A 279 11.59 -2.13 -30.37
CA ASP A 279 11.08 -0.76 -30.52
C ASP A 279 12.20 0.19 -30.94
N ARG A 280 12.18 0.62 -32.21
CA ARG A 280 13.12 1.62 -32.73
C ARG A 280 13.03 2.96 -31.99
N TYR A 281 11.87 3.27 -31.40
CA TYR A 281 11.61 4.49 -30.64
C TYR A 281 11.72 4.30 -29.12
N TRP A 282 12.31 3.18 -28.65
CA TRP A 282 12.60 2.99 -27.24
C TRP A 282 13.33 4.22 -26.67
N TYR A 283 12.88 4.73 -25.53
CA TYR A 283 13.25 6.08 -25.09
C TYR A 283 14.77 6.32 -24.97
N GLN A 284 15.52 5.32 -24.52
CA GLN A 284 16.98 5.40 -24.40
C GLN A 284 17.70 5.51 -25.76
N ASN A 285 17.03 5.13 -26.85
CA ASN A 285 17.57 5.19 -28.21
C ASN A 285 17.37 6.56 -28.87
N VAL A 286 16.30 7.29 -28.49
CA VAL A 286 15.85 8.47 -29.24
C VAL A 286 15.91 9.78 -28.46
N LEU A 287 16.03 9.72 -27.13
CA LEU A 287 16.10 10.91 -26.28
C LEU A 287 17.55 11.30 -25.94
N PRO A 288 17.84 12.60 -25.74
CA PRO A 288 19.13 13.06 -25.26
C PRO A 288 19.49 12.45 -23.89
N ALA A 289 20.77 12.20 -23.64
CA ALA A 289 21.23 11.56 -22.40
C ALA A 289 20.80 12.31 -21.12
N GLY A 290 20.70 13.64 -21.17
CA GLY A 290 20.17 14.45 -20.06
C GLY A 290 18.72 14.11 -19.74
N THR A 291 17.86 14.08 -20.76
CA THR A 291 16.45 13.71 -20.65
C THR A 291 16.29 12.26 -20.18
N VAL A 292 17.08 11.33 -20.72
CA VAL A 292 17.07 9.91 -20.29
C VAL A 292 17.34 9.81 -18.78
N ARG A 293 18.32 10.54 -18.24
CA ARG A 293 18.59 10.55 -16.79
C ARG A 293 17.39 11.05 -15.98
N THR A 294 16.74 12.12 -16.42
CA THR A 294 15.54 12.65 -15.76
C THR A 294 14.39 11.66 -15.78
N ILE A 295 14.15 11.01 -16.93
CA ILE A 295 13.13 9.97 -17.07
C ILE A 295 13.43 8.81 -16.12
N GLN A 296 14.67 8.33 -16.08
CA GLN A 296 15.06 7.18 -15.26
C GLN A 296 14.92 7.40 -13.74
N THR A 297 14.86 8.65 -13.30
CA THR A 297 14.60 9.03 -11.91
C THR A 297 13.15 9.45 -11.65
N THR A 298 12.28 9.44 -12.67
CA THR A 298 10.86 9.79 -12.53
C THR A 298 10.05 8.54 -12.22
N SER A 299 9.32 8.57 -11.11
CA SER A 299 8.37 7.51 -10.71
C SER A 299 6.94 7.86 -11.07
N LEU A 300 6.04 6.86 -11.07
CA LEU A 300 4.60 7.11 -11.16
C LEU A 300 4.11 8.01 -10.00
N SER A 301 4.71 7.89 -8.82
CA SER A 301 4.41 8.77 -7.68
C SER A 301 4.74 10.23 -7.99
N ASP A 302 5.83 10.51 -8.70
CA ASP A 302 6.18 11.88 -9.11
C ASP A 302 5.17 12.44 -10.11
N ILE A 303 4.75 11.63 -11.11
CA ILE A 303 3.75 12.05 -12.10
C ILE A 303 2.42 12.36 -11.41
N ILE A 304 2.00 11.54 -10.43
CA ILE A 304 0.80 11.82 -9.63
C ILE A 304 0.96 13.18 -8.93
N ARG A 305 2.06 13.43 -8.19
CA ARG A 305 2.26 14.70 -7.47
C ARG A 305 2.33 15.93 -8.40
N ARG A 306 2.85 15.79 -9.62
CA ARG A 306 2.95 16.89 -10.60
C ARG A 306 1.59 17.34 -11.15
N ASN A 307 0.59 16.46 -11.15
CA ASN A 307 -0.67 16.64 -11.89
C ASN A 307 -1.93 16.56 -11.01
N THR A 308 -1.73 16.54 -9.70
CA THR A 308 -2.78 16.45 -8.67
C THR A 308 -2.40 17.34 -7.48
N GLN A 309 -3.30 17.46 -6.51
CA GLN A 309 -3.05 18.09 -5.20
C GLN A 309 -2.54 17.07 -4.16
N LEU A 310 -2.26 15.82 -4.59
CA LEU A 310 -1.73 14.81 -3.69
C LEU A 310 -0.28 15.11 -3.33
N THR A 311 -0.01 15.16 -2.02
CA THR A 311 1.33 15.40 -1.47
C THR A 311 1.82 14.23 -0.63
N ASN A 312 0.90 13.42 -0.10
CA ASN A 312 1.19 12.34 0.83
C ASN A 312 1.02 10.96 0.18
N LEU A 313 2.05 10.54 -0.56
CA LEU A 313 2.13 9.23 -1.22
C LEU A 313 3.47 8.57 -0.90
N GLN A 314 3.52 7.24 -0.88
CA GLN A 314 4.79 6.53 -0.79
C GLN A 314 5.59 6.68 -2.09
N PRO A 315 6.93 6.50 -2.05
CA PRO A 315 7.77 6.69 -3.23
C PRO A 315 7.43 5.78 -4.42
N ASN A 316 7.07 4.52 -4.15
CA ASN A 316 6.65 3.57 -5.17
C ASN A 316 5.20 3.14 -4.87
N VAL A 317 4.27 3.58 -5.72
CA VAL A 317 2.82 3.39 -5.53
C VAL A 317 2.33 1.97 -5.86
N PHE A 318 3.17 1.12 -6.44
CA PHE A 318 2.84 -0.31 -6.63
C PHE A 318 3.00 -1.13 -5.34
N PHE A 319 3.54 -0.54 -4.27
CA PHE A 319 3.69 -1.22 -2.99
C PHE A 319 3.05 -0.43 -1.86
N PHE A 320 2.13 -1.07 -1.15
CA PHE A 320 1.63 -0.59 0.13
C PHE A 320 2.26 -1.38 1.28
N ARG A 321 3.40 -0.87 1.78
CA ARG A 321 4.13 -1.47 2.91
C ARG A 321 3.99 -0.59 4.12
N THR A 322 3.46 -1.15 5.20
CA THR A 322 3.24 -0.42 6.45
C THR A 322 3.79 -1.21 7.63
N SER A 323 4.34 -0.49 8.60
CA SER A 323 4.73 -1.08 9.88
C SER A 323 4.61 -0.09 11.04
N ILE A 324 4.27 -0.63 12.21
CA ILE A 324 4.32 0.09 13.50
C ILE A 324 5.18 -0.75 14.43
N GLY A 325 6.27 -0.15 14.91
CA GLY A 325 7.21 -0.78 15.81
C GLY A 325 7.74 0.18 16.85
N GLY A 326 8.41 -0.38 17.83
CA GLY A 326 9.01 0.36 18.91
C GLY A 326 9.63 -0.55 19.94
N ASN A 327 9.80 -0.03 21.14
CA ASN A 327 10.45 -0.72 22.24
C ASN A 327 9.63 -0.53 23.51
N VAL A 328 9.47 -1.60 24.29
CA VAL A 328 8.96 -1.53 25.65
C VAL A 328 10.15 -1.54 26.59
N PHE A 329 10.23 -0.55 27.48
CA PHE A 329 11.37 -0.36 28.39
C PHE A 329 10.92 -0.16 29.83
N ALA A 330 11.82 -0.43 30.78
CA ALA A 330 11.58 -0.22 32.20
C ALA A 330 11.73 1.28 32.55
N ASP A 331 10.59 1.97 32.67
CA ASP A 331 10.51 3.42 32.88
C ASP A 331 10.59 3.76 34.38
N GLY A 332 11.80 3.71 34.92
CA GLY A 332 12.04 3.82 36.36
C GLY A 332 11.78 5.22 36.91
N ASN A 333 12.04 6.24 36.09
CA ASN A 333 11.90 7.66 36.46
C ASN A 333 10.52 8.25 36.07
N ARG A 334 9.70 7.50 35.30
CA ARG A 334 8.34 7.85 34.88
C ARG A 334 8.25 9.05 33.95
N ASP A 335 9.28 9.31 33.15
CA ASP A 335 9.26 10.41 32.19
C ASP A 335 8.79 10.00 30.79
N GLY A 336 8.60 8.69 30.55
CA GLY A 336 8.11 8.15 29.29
C GLY A 336 9.08 8.30 28.12
N LEU A 337 10.32 8.73 28.37
CA LEU A 337 11.39 8.84 27.38
C LEU A 337 12.35 7.70 27.60
N ARG A 338 12.71 6.96 26.54
CA ARG A 338 13.70 5.89 26.67
C ARG A 338 15.09 6.47 26.87
N GLN A 339 15.78 6.14 27.97
CA GLN A 339 17.21 6.46 28.13
C GLN A 339 18.11 5.22 28.09
N SER A 340 19.43 5.46 28.00
CA SER A 340 20.46 4.41 27.84
C SER A 340 20.54 3.41 28.99
N LEU A 341 20.10 3.79 30.19
CA LEU A 341 20.09 2.93 31.39
C LEU A 341 18.80 2.13 31.56
N GLU A 342 17.78 2.39 30.72
CA GLU A 342 16.49 1.70 30.80
C GLU A 342 16.49 0.46 29.91
N GLY A 343 16.53 -0.70 30.57
CA GLY A 343 16.50 -1.99 29.91
C GLY A 343 15.16 -2.24 29.21
N GLY A 344 15.22 -2.91 28.06
CA GLY A 344 14.01 -3.39 27.38
C GLY A 344 13.29 -4.47 28.20
N VAL A 345 11.96 -4.48 28.13
CA VAL A 345 11.11 -5.46 28.81
C VAL A 345 10.75 -6.58 27.85
N ALA A 346 11.35 -7.75 28.05
CA ALA A 346 11.10 -8.93 27.24
C ALA A 346 9.76 -9.61 27.58
N GLY A 347 9.10 -10.18 26.57
CA GLY A 347 7.87 -10.97 26.74
C GLY A 347 6.62 -10.16 27.09
N ALA A 348 6.66 -8.83 27.00
CA ALA A 348 5.48 -7.99 27.18
C ALA A 348 4.50 -8.25 26.03
N THR A 349 3.20 -8.38 26.34
CA THR A 349 2.18 -8.54 25.31
C THR A 349 1.82 -7.17 24.76
N VAL A 350 1.98 -6.99 23.45
CA VAL A 350 1.76 -5.73 22.75
C VAL A 350 0.57 -5.91 21.82
N THR A 351 -0.45 -5.08 22.00
CA THR A 351 -1.69 -5.12 21.21
C THR A 351 -1.81 -3.82 20.43
N LEU A 352 -1.92 -3.91 19.11
CA LEU A 352 -2.28 -2.79 18.25
C LEU A 352 -3.80 -2.66 18.25
N VAL A 353 -4.31 -1.46 18.55
CA VAL A 353 -5.74 -1.17 18.57
C VAL A 353 -6.06 0.02 17.65
N THR A 354 -7.26 0.01 17.07
CA THR A 354 -7.78 1.16 16.30
C THR A 354 -8.11 2.34 17.22
N ALA A 355 -8.40 3.50 16.64
CA ALA A 355 -8.90 4.66 17.38
C ALA A 355 -10.20 4.36 18.17
N ALA A 356 -11.02 3.43 17.70
CA ALA A 356 -12.24 2.97 18.38
C ALA A 356 -11.97 1.90 19.46
N GLY A 357 -10.71 1.47 19.65
CA GLY A 357 -10.31 0.48 20.65
C GLY A 357 -10.43 -0.97 20.18
N ALA A 358 -10.77 -1.23 18.92
CA ALA A 358 -10.83 -2.59 18.38
C ALA A 358 -9.42 -3.16 18.20
N THR A 359 -9.19 -4.42 18.59
CA THR A 359 -7.91 -5.10 18.39
C THR A 359 -7.66 -5.38 16.92
N VAL A 360 -6.51 -4.93 16.43
CA VAL A 360 -6.02 -5.21 15.07
C VAL A 360 -5.11 -6.42 15.07
N ALA A 361 -4.12 -6.44 15.97
CA ALA A 361 -3.14 -7.51 16.08
C ALA A 361 -2.49 -7.53 17.47
N THR A 362 -1.93 -8.68 17.84
CA THR A 362 -1.16 -8.86 19.07
C THR A 362 0.18 -9.52 18.77
N THR A 363 1.24 -9.06 19.44
CA THR A 363 2.58 -9.64 19.39
C THR A 363 3.22 -9.64 20.78
N ARG A 364 4.45 -10.12 20.89
CA ARG A 364 5.27 -10.02 22.11
C ARG A 364 6.59 -9.34 21.83
N THR A 365 7.11 -8.64 22.82
CA THR A 365 8.45 -8.07 22.73
C THR A 365 9.54 -9.14 22.73
N ASP A 366 10.59 -8.90 21.97
CA ASP A 366 11.79 -9.74 21.95
C ASP A 366 12.65 -9.57 23.23
N ALA A 367 13.80 -10.25 23.28
CA ALA A 367 14.71 -10.18 24.43
C ALA A 367 15.25 -8.76 24.74
N ARG A 368 15.18 -7.83 23.77
CA ARG A 368 15.60 -6.43 23.90
C ARG A 368 14.42 -5.48 24.10
N GLY A 369 13.19 -6.00 24.21
CA GLY A 369 11.98 -5.19 24.35
C GLY A 369 11.39 -4.71 23.03
N ASP A 370 11.96 -5.10 21.88
CA ASP A 370 11.52 -4.62 20.57
C ASP A 370 10.26 -5.36 20.10
N TYR A 371 9.35 -4.65 19.43
CA TYR A 371 8.17 -5.23 18.79
C TYR A 371 7.91 -4.59 17.42
N LEU A 372 7.18 -5.32 16.56
CA LEU A 372 6.84 -4.87 15.21
C LEU A 372 5.51 -5.47 14.74
N PHE A 373 4.65 -4.62 14.21
CA PHE A 373 3.46 -4.95 13.42
C PHE A 373 3.72 -4.58 11.95
N ARG A 374 3.19 -5.36 11.01
CA ARG A 374 3.31 -5.14 9.56
C ARG A 374 1.96 -5.33 8.88
N GLY A 375 1.77 -4.74 7.70
CA GLY A 375 0.55 -4.95 6.89
C GLY A 375 -0.68 -4.31 7.53
N ILE A 376 -0.50 -3.11 8.06
CA ILE A 376 -1.52 -2.33 8.76
C ILE A 376 -2.20 -1.43 7.73
N ASP A 377 -3.53 -1.41 7.76
CA ASP A 377 -4.33 -0.56 6.88
C ASP A 377 -4.22 0.92 7.26
N LEU A 378 -4.77 1.78 6.41
CA LEU A 378 -4.89 3.19 6.73
C LEU A 378 -5.75 3.39 7.98
N GLY A 379 -5.41 4.41 8.77
CA GLY A 379 -6.21 4.81 9.93
C GLY A 379 -5.41 5.24 11.14
N GLY A 380 -6.14 5.53 12.22
CA GLY A 380 -5.60 5.90 13.52
C GLY A 380 -5.46 4.69 14.45
N PHE A 381 -4.31 4.55 15.07
CA PHE A 381 -3.95 3.42 15.93
C PHE A 381 -3.29 3.86 17.24
N ARG A 382 -3.31 2.96 18.22
CA ARG A 382 -2.54 3.03 19.46
C ARG A 382 -1.95 1.67 19.78
N VAL A 383 -0.84 1.66 20.50
CA VAL A 383 -0.22 0.45 21.04
C VAL A 383 -0.56 0.33 22.51
N GLN A 384 -1.17 -0.79 22.91
CA GLN A 384 -1.44 -1.15 24.29
C GLN A 384 -0.46 -2.22 24.74
N VAL A 385 0.24 -1.98 25.84
CA VAL A 385 1.24 -2.91 26.38
C VAL A 385 0.73 -3.46 27.69
N THR A 386 0.63 -4.80 27.74
CA THR A 386 0.38 -5.56 28.96
C THR A 386 1.71 -6.14 29.46
N PRO A 387 2.15 -5.78 30.68
CA PRO A 387 3.40 -6.29 31.25
C PRO A 387 3.42 -7.84 31.37
N PRO A 388 4.59 -8.49 31.32
CA PRO A 388 4.72 -9.95 31.39
C PRO A 388 4.21 -10.60 32.69
N ALA A 389 4.05 -9.82 33.76
CA ALA A 389 3.54 -10.26 35.06
C ALA A 389 2.31 -9.44 35.47
N ALA A 390 1.35 -10.07 36.17
CA ALA A 390 0.02 -9.56 36.51
C ALA A 390 -0.02 -8.34 37.47
N ALA A 391 1.10 -7.64 37.69
CA ALA A 391 1.22 -6.59 38.70
C ALA A 391 1.41 -5.16 38.15
N GLY A 392 1.47 -4.99 36.82
CA GLY A 392 1.62 -3.67 36.17
C GLY A 392 0.36 -3.24 35.42
N ALA A 393 0.13 -1.92 35.34
CA ALA A 393 -0.99 -1.36 34.57
C ALA A 393 -0.75 -1.52 33.06
N ILE A 394 -1.83 -1.66 32.29
CA ILE A 394 -1.77 -1.56 30.83
C ILE A 394 -1.40 -0.12 30.49
N VAL A 395 -0.35 0.06 29.68
CA VAL A 395 0.08 1.38 29.20
C VAL A 395 -0.30 1.52 27.74
N THR A 396 -0.88 2.67 27.39
CA THR A 396 -1.28 2.98 26.01
C THR A 396 -0.38 4.06 25.44
N SER A 397 0.15 3.85 24.24
CA SER A 397 0.98 4.82 23.54
C SER A 397 0.20 6.08 23.13
N ARG A 398 0.95 7.08 22.65
CA ARG A 398 0.38 8.14 21.81
C ARG A 398 -0.32 7.56 20.58
N ALA A 399 -1.25 8.34 20.02
CA ALA A 399 -1.87 7.99 18.75
C ALA A 399 -0.85 8.02 17.60
N VAL A 400 -1.05 7.13 16.64
CA VAL A 400 -0.25 6.97 15.42
C VAL A 400 -1.22 6.89 14.26
N ALA A 401 -0.93 7.59 13.16
CA ALA A 401 -1.71 7.50 11.94
C ALA A 401 -0.89 6.81 10.85
N ILE A 402 -1.47 5.81 10.19
CA ILE A 402 -0.96 5.27 8.93
C ILE A 402 -1.77 5.95 7.82
N THR A 403 -1.09 6.80 7.06
CA THR A 403 -1.74 7.67 6.05
C THR A 403 -1.26 7.37 4.63
N ARG A 404 -0.28 6.48 4.47
CA ARG A 404 0.28 5.94 3.20
C ARG A 404 1.12 4.70 3.52
N GLY A 405 1.73 4.08 2.51
CA GLY A 405 2.82 3.13 2.76
C GLY A 405 3.95 3.78 3.55
N MET A 406 4.14 3.40 4.81
CA MET A 406 5.12 4.00 5.72
C MET A 406 5.51 3.09 6.88
N ASP A 407 6.75 3.27 7.36
CA ASP A 407 7.24 2.64 8.59
C ASP A 407 7.24 3.65 9.74
N VAL A 408 6.66 3.27 10.88
CA VAL A 408 6.68 4.05 12.12
C VAL A 408 7.39 3.23 13.19
N ARG A 409 8.64 3.57 13.53
CA ARG A 409 9.51 2.73 14.38
C ARG A 409 9.76 3.27 15.80
N ASP A 410 9.26 4.46 16.09
CA ASP A 410 9.54 5.19 17.34
C ASP A 410 8.31 5.25 18.26
N ILE A 411 7.60 4.13 18.39
CA ILE A 411 6.46 3.98 19.30
C ILE A 411 6.94 3.29 20.57
N HIS A 412 7.74 3.99 21.37
CA HIS A 412 8.24 3.45 22.63
C HIS A 412 7.18 3.54 23.74
N VAL A 413 7.17 2.54 24.62
CA VAL A 413 6.24 2.47 25.75
C VAL A 413 7.02 2.15 27.02
N GLY A 414 7.05 3.12 27.94
CA GLY A 414 7.64 2.95 29.27
C GLY A 414 6.71 2.20 30.21
N LEU A 415 7.23 1.19 30.90
CA LEU A 415 6.52 0.49 31.97
C LEU A 415 7.06 0.93 33.32
N ALA A 416 6.32 1.82 33.98
CA ALA A 416 6.68 2.31 35.30
C ALA A 416 6.38 1.27 36.41
N PRO A 417 7.25 1.17 37.44
CA PRO A 417 6.97 0.34 38.59
C PRO A 417 5.77 0.87 39.38
N LYS A 418 4.98 -0.06 39.95
CA LYS A 418 3.81 0.24 40.79
C LYS A 418 4.22 1.25 41.89
N PRO A 419 3.43 2.31 42.16
CA PRO A 419 3.71 3.20 43.27
C PRO A 419 3.83 2.40 44.57
N PRO A 420 4.80 2.73 45.46
CA PRO A 420 4.82 2.12 46.78
C PRO A 420 3.48 2.38 47.47
N ALA A 421 2.94 1.37 48.15
CA ALA A 421 1.70 1.52 48.91
C ALA A 421 1.84 2.71 49.85
N ALA A 422 0.88 3.65 49.80
CA ALA A 422 0.86 4.78 50.72
C ALA A 422 0.95 4.22 52.15
N MET A 423 1.98 4.61 52.90
CA MET A 423 2.04 4.30 54.34
C MET A 423 0.74 4.80 54.97
N ALA A 424 -0.05 3.89 55.53
CA ALA A 424 -1.26 4.25 56.26
C ALA A 424 -0.88 5.29 57.32
N LYS A 425 -1.53 6.46 57.30
CA LYS A 425 -1.44 7.41 58.41
C LYS A 425 -1.86 6.64 59.68
N PRO A 426 -1.07 6.63 60.77
CA PRO A 426 -1.43 5.90 61.97
C PRO A 426 -2.78 6.39 62.50
N SER A 427 -3.76 5.49 62.49
CA SER A 427 -5.13 5.74 62.93
C SER A 427 -5.26 5.45 64.42
N SER A 428 -4.87 6.42 65.26
CA SER A 428 -5.39 6.52 66.64
C SER A 428 -4.84 7.78 67.33
N PRO A 429 -5.69 8.68 67.85
CA PRO A 429 -5.27 9.68 68.83
C PRO A 429 -4.95 8.99 70.17
N PRO A 430 -4.02 9.52 70.98
CA PRO A 430 -3.72 8.97 72.30
C PRO A 430 -4.93 9.08 73.24
N PRO A 431 -5.08 8.15 74.21
CA PRO A 431 -6.23 8.09 75.10
C PRO A 431 -6.28 9.31 76.06
N ARG A 432 -7.47 9.87 76.23
CA ARG A 432 -7.77 10.93 77.20
C ARG A 432 -7.66 10.39 78.64
N MET A 433 -6.79 10.98 79.46
CA MET A 433 -6.84 10.82 80.92
C MET A 433 -7.88 11.78 81.52
N SER A 434 -8.66 11.26 82.46
CA SER A 434 -9.69 11.96 83.24
C SER A 434 -9.11 12.87 84.34
N PRO A 435 -9.86 13.88 84.82
CA PRO A 435 -9.31 15.00 85.59
C PRO A 435 -9.19 14.73 87.09
N GLN A 436 -8.08 15.21 87.69
CA GLN A 436 -8.00 15.50 89.13
C GLN A 436 -7.71 17.00 89.34
N THR A 437 -8.62 17.62 90.08
CA THR A 437 -8.54 18.88 90.86
C THR A 437 -7.26 18.93 91.72
N ALA A 438 -6.62 20.05 92.11
CA ALA A 438 -6.90 21.49 92.09
C ALA A 438 -5.62 22.28 92.47
N ALA A 439 -5.70 23.61 92.30
CA ALA A 439 -5.17 24.68 93.17
C ALA A 439 -3.77 25.32 92.94
N PHE A 440 -3.84 26.54 92.41
CA PHE A 440 -3.35 27.83 92.97
C PHE A 440 -1.88 28.30 92.96
N ALA A 441 -1.78 29.62 92.70
CA ALA A 441 -0.72 30.62 92.90
C ALA A 441 0.48 30.56 91.92
N GLY A 442 0.97 31.63 91.29
CA GLY A 442 0.70 33.07 91.35
C GLY A 442 2.02 33.82 91.07
N LEU A 443 1.97 34.91 90.27
CA LEU A 443 2.94 36.03 90.16
C LEU A 443 4.32 35.69 89.55
N SER A 444 5.06 36.55 88.84
CA SER A 444 4.86 37.89 88.25
C SER A 444 6.13 38.26 87.48
N ALA A 445 6.00 39.31 86.66
CA ALA A 445 6.98 40.37 86.37
C ALA A 445 7.88 40.26 85.12
N GLY A 446 7.48 41.04 84.10
CA GLY A 446 8.26 42.19 83.64
C GLY A 446 9.15 41.98 82.40
N LEU A 447 9.34 42.93 81.50
CA LEU A 447 8.76 44.25 81.19
C LEU A 447 9.42 44.66 79.85
N LEU A 448 8.63 45.30 78.97
CA LEU A 448 8.96 46.40 78.02
C LEU A 448 10.14 46.22 77.05
N GLY A 449 10.13 46.65 75.80
CA GLY A 449 9.34 47.64 75.04
C GLY A 449 10.21 47.96 73.81
N ASN A 450 9.74 47.89 72.57
CA ASN A 450 8.84 48.80 71.84
C ASN A 450 9.61 49.73 70.87
N GLY A 451 9.04 49.91 69.67
CA GLY A 451 9.44 50.88 68.63
C GLY A 451 10.29 50.25 67.52
N GLY A 452 9.95 50.28 66.23
CA GLY A 452 9.03 51.11 65.47
C GLY A 452 9.76 51.53 64.17
N GLY A 453 9.12 51.47 63.00
CA GLY A 453 9.69 52.07 61.78
C GLY A 453 9.25 51.43 60.45
N MET A 454 8.42 52.18 59.72
CA MET A 454 7.90 51.94 58.37
C MET A 454 8.94 52.19 57.25
N LEU A 455 8.94 51.31 56.22
CA LEU A 455 9.05 51.54 54.74
C LEU A 455 10.20 52.41 54.16
N PRO A 456 10.44 52.50 52.82
CA PRO A 456 9.94 51.74 51.65
C PRO A 456 11.03 51.31 50.62
N THR A 457 10.60 50.55 49.59
CA THR A 457 11.05 50.51 48.17
C THR A 457 12.53 50.54 47.77
N ALA A 458 12.97 49.59 46.92
CA ALA A 458 13.32 49.82 45.50
C ALA A 458 14.21 48.72 44.85
N ARG A 459 13.71 48.17 43.74
CA ARG A 459 14.32 47.96 42.39
C ARG A 459 15.76 47.42 42.15
N ARG A 460 15.80 46.62 41.07
CA ARG A 460 16.89 46.25 40.11
C ARG A 460 17.84 45.14 40.60
N LYS A 461 18.26 44.18 39.77
CA LYS A 461 18.38 44.10 38.31
C LYS A 461 17.79 42.80 37.77
#